data_AF-A0A8B8EZX5-F1
#
_entry.id   AF-A0A8B8EZX5-F1
#
_cell.length_a   1.000
_cell.length_b   1.000
_cell.length_c   1.000
_cell.angle_alpha   90.00
_cell.angle_beta   90.00
_cell.angle_gamma   90.00
#
_symmetry.space_group_name_H-M   'P 1'
#
loop_
_entity.id
_entity.type
_entity.pdbx_description
1 polymer ?
#
loop_
_entity_poly.entity_id
_entity_poly.type
_entity_poly.pdbx_seq_one_letter_code
_entity_poly.pdbx_strand_id
1 'polypeptide(L)'
;MAFTKDLVLSGQHCDEQNKRGCCINYSLIEEACKPCTGTFRDNCSDEPCKEGHYRFGCQSKCNCSTLQQQCGIFNGCTNLTAEKETLQDDQTECSGFHIAISILSILLVISVGVNIFWCCLLSRFRLPL
;
A
#
# COMPACT_ATOMS: atom_id res chain seq x y z
N MET A 1 -28.78 -6.66 -7.25
CA MET A 1 -28.12 -5.41 -7.69
C MET A 1 -26.86 -5.26 -6.87
N ALA A 2 -25.71 -5.48 -7.49
CA ALA A 2 -24.41 -5.41 -6.84
C ALA A 2 -24.00 -3.93 -6.71
N PHE A 3 -23.78 -3.46 -5.47
CA PHE A 3 -23.10 -2.20 -5.23
C PHE A 3 -21.60 -2.44 -5.48
N THR A 4 -21.12 -1.94 -6.60
CA THR A 4 -19.74 -2.02 -7.02
C THR A 4 -18.82 -1.28 -6.05
N LYS A 5 -17.81 -2.03 -5.60
CA LYS A 5 -16.53 -1.67 -4.97
C LYS A 5 -16.13 -0.20 -5.07
N ASP A 6 -15.73 0.33 -3.92
CA ASP A 6 -14.84 1.49 -3.71
C ASP A 6 -14.69 2.44 -4.90
N LEU A 7 -15.57 3.45 -4.94
CA LEU A 7 -15.18 4.72 -5.51
C LEU A 7 -14.06 5.30 -4.64
N VAL A 8 -12.82 4.92 -4.95
CA VAL A 8 -11.67 5.77 -4.67
C VAL A 8 -11.98 7.09 -5.38
N LEU A 9 -12.45 8.05 -4.59
CA LEU A 9 -12.78 9.40 -5.01
C LEU A 9 -11.46 10.07 -5.41
N SER A 10 -10.95 9.79 -6.62
CA SER A 10 -9.73 10.40 -7.16
C SER A 10 -9.85 11.91 -7.02
N GLY A 11 -9.03 12.48 -6.14
CA GLY A 11 -9.05 13.89 -5.82
C GLY A 11 -8.79 14.72 -7.05
N GLN A 12 -9.59 15.78 -7.21
CA GLN A 12 -9.45 16.74 -8.29
C GLN A 12 -8.05 17.35 -8.28
N HIS A 13 -7.43 17.41 -9.46
CA HIS A 13 -6.33 18.35 -9.67
C HIS A 13 -6.93 19.76 -9.63
N CYS A 14 -6.35 20.65 -8.85
CA CYS A 14 -6.74 22.06 -8.84
C CYS A 14 -5.95 22.75 -9.96
N ASP A 15 -6.62 23.07 -11.06
CA ASP A 15 -6.01 23.73 -12.22
C ASP A 15 -5.77 25.22 -11.93
N GLU A 16 -4.76 25.51 -11.11
CA GLU A 16 -4.17 26.83 -11.01
C GLU A 16 -2.82 26.81 -11.73
N GLN A 17 -2.85 27.16 -13.02
CA GLN A 17 -1.69 27.52 -13.82
C GLN A 17 -0.47 26.62 -13.60
N ASN A 18 -0.52 25.40 -14.16
CA ASN A 18 0.67 24.61 -14.45
C ASN A 18 1.48 24.18 -13.21
N LYS A 19 0.81 23.86 -12.10
CA LYS A 19 1.41 23.12 -10.99
C LYS A 19 0.77 21.74 -10.92
N ARG A 20 1.62 20.69 -10.91
CA ARG A 20 1.27 19.28 -10.65
C ARG A 20 0.82 19.11 -9.18
N GLY A 21 -0.16 19.89 -8.76
CA GLY A 21 -0.61 20.02 -7.39
C GLY A 21 -1.98 19.39 -7.20
N CYS A 22 -2.12 18.64 -6.11
CA CYS A 22 -3.43 18.20 -5.64
C CYS A 22 -4.15 19.36 -4.93
N CYS A 23 -5.48 19.34 -4.97
CA CYS A 23 -6.29 20.28 -4.21
C CYS A 23 -6.04 20.18 -2.70
N ILE A 24 -6.49 21.20 -1.96
CA ILE A 24 -6.48 21.19 -0.50
C ILE A 24 -7.13 19.90 0.05
N ASN A 25 -6.54 19.34 1.11
CA ASN A 25 -6.91 18.05 1.70
C ASN A 25 -6.66 16.84 0.78
N TYR A 26 -5.80 16.98 -0.23
CA TYR A 26 -5.26 15.87 -1.01
C TYR A 26 -3.73 15.94 -1.08
N SER A 27 -3.09 14.80 -1.24
CA SER A 27 -1.65 14.67 -1.51
C SER A 27 -1.39 13.82 -2.74
N LEU A 28 -0.29 14.11 -3.43
CA LEU A 28 0.15 13.33 -4.58
C LEU A 28 0.83 12.05 -4.09
N ILE A 29 0.18 10.91 -4.29
CA ILE A 29 0.68 9.58 -3.95
C ILE A 29 0.52 8.70 -5.20
N GLU A 30 1.64 8.17 -5.72
CA GLU A 30 1.64 7.29 -6.90
C GLU A 30 0.92 7.91 -8.11
N GLU A 31 1.25 9.17 -8.42
CA GLU A 31 0.66 9.94 -9.54
C GLU A 31 -0.84 10.25 -9.41
N ALA A 32 -1.46 9.90 -8.28
CA ALA A 32 -2.85 10.20 -7.99
C ALA A 32 -3.00 11.12 -6.78
N CYS A 33 -3.99 12.01 -6.82
CA CYS A 33 -4.37 12.79 -5.66
C CYS A 33 -5.21 11.94 -4.70
N LYS A 34 -4.61 11.54 -3.59
CA LYS A 34 -5.26 10.76 -2.53
C LYS A 34 -5.74 11.68 -1.40
N PRO A 35 -6.92 11.44 -0.83
CA PRO A 35 -7.48 12.27 0.23
C PRO A 35 -6.64 12.18 1.52
N CYS A 36 -6.42 13.31 2.17
CA CYS A 36 -5.83 13.35 3.50
C CYS A 36 -6.79 12.72 4.52
N THR A 37 -6.30 11.74 5.27
CA THR A 37 -7.06 11.07 6.33
C THR A 37 -6.30 11.22 7.64
N GLY A 38 -6.94 11.80 8.66
CA GLY A 38 -6.30 12.07 9.94
C GLY A 38 -5.44 13.35 9.99
N THR A 39 -5.19 13.97 8.83
CA THR A 39 -4.56 15.30 8.67
C THR A 39 -5.33 16.12 7.63
N PHE A 40 -4.93 17.38 7.43
CA PHE A 40 -5.62 18.32 6.53
C PHE A 40 -4.63 19.22 5.77
N ARG A 41 -5.16 20.16 4.97
CA ARG A 41 -4.43 21.11 4.12
C ARG A 41 -3.66 20.47 2.96
N ASP A 42 -2.73 21.22 2.39
CA ASP A 42 -2.03 20.91 1.16
C ASP A 42 -1.02 19.79 1.43
N ASN A 43 -1.04 18.76 0.59
CA ASN A 43 -0.18 17.59 0.73
C ASN A 43 -0.27 16.92 2.12
N CYS A 44 -1.38 17.06 2.83
CA CYS A 44 -1.61 16.41 4.13
C CYS A 44 -0.55 16.72 5.19
N SER A 45 0.15 17.87 5.06
CA SER A 45 1.35 18.21 5.83
C SER A 45 1.10 19.00 7.12
N ASP A 46 -0.15 19.31 7.42
CA ASP A 46 -0.53 19.98 8.67
C ASP A 46 -0.59 19.04 9.88
N GLU A 47 -0.89 19.61 11.04
CA GLU A 47 -1.18 18.89 12.28
C GLU A 47 -2.30 17.84 12.13
N PRO A 48 -2.31 16.82 12.99
CA PRO A 48 -3.39 15.86 13.06
C PRO A 48 -4.74 16.53 13.30
N CYS A 49 -5.81 15.86 12.90
CA CYS A 49 -7.17 16.31 13.19
C CYS A 49 -7.34 16.63 14.67
N LYS A 50 -7.97 17.77 14.94
CA LYS A 50 -8.37 18.14 16.30
C LYS A 50 -9.29 17.07 16.88
N GLU A 51 -9.22 16.92 18.20
CA GLU A 51 -10.10 16.01 18.94
C GLU A 51 -11.57 16.20 18.53
N GLY A 52 -12.27 15.07 18.37
CA GLY A 52 -13.64 15.07 17.88
C GLY A 52 -13.81 15.25 16.37
N HIS A 53 -12.74 15.29 15.56
CA HIS A 53 -12.82 15.33 14.09
C HIS A 53 -12.01 14.21 13.45
N TYR A 54 -12.48 13.70 12.31
CA TYR A 54 -11.89 12.53 11.66
C TYR A 54 -12.05 12.53 10.13
N ARG A 55 -11.39 11.57 9.48
CA ARG A 55 -11.47 11.28 8.03
C ARG A 55 -10.95 12.44 7.16
N PHE A 56 -11.64 12.71 6.05
CA PHE A 56 -11.20 13.55 4.95
C PHE A 56 -11.05 15.00 5.41
N GLY A 57 -9.82 15.50 5.42
CA GLY A 57 -9.52 16.89 5.78
C GLY A 57 -10.11 17.32 7.12
N CYS A 58 -10.29 16.38 8.06
CA CYS A 58 -10.92 16.62 9.36
C CYS A 58 -12.33 17.24 9.30
N GLN A 59 -13.06 17.00 8.21
CA GLN A 59 -14.39 17.58 8.00
C GLN A 59 -15.51 16.81 8.71
N SER A 60 -15.28 15.54 9.06
CA SER A 60 -16.26 14.73 9.78
C SER A 60 -16.12 14.95 11.28
N LYS A 61 -17.25 15.18 11.97
CA LYS A 61 -17.30 15.35 13.43
C LYS A 61 -17.74 14.05 14.11
N CYS A 62 -17.07 13.69 15.19
CA CYS A 62 -17.45 12.57 16.04
C CYS A 62 -18.72 12.88 16.83
N ASN A 63 -19.70 11.98 16.72
CA ASN A 63 -20.95 12.01 17.47
C ASN A 63 -21.11 10.69 18.23
N CYS A 64 -20.12 10.37 19.08
CA CYS A 64 -20.10 9.10 19.80
C CYS A 64 -21.21 9.10 20.84
N SER A 65 -22.07 8.07 20.80
CA SER A 65 -23.30 8.03 21.60
C SER A 65 -23.08 7.38 22.96
N THR A 66 -22.03 6.57 23.10
CA THR A 66 -21.76 5.80 24.32
C THR A 66 -20.44 6.22 24.97
N LEU A 67 -20.36 6.12 26.30
CA LEU A 67 -19.14 6.38 27.07
C LEU A 67 -18.00 5.37 26.79
N GLN A 68 -18.30 4.28 26.07
CA GLN A 68 -17.34 3.23 25.70
C GLN A 68 -16.76 3.43 24.28
N GLN A 69 -17.07 4.56 23.65
CA GLN A 69 -16.55 4.91 22.33
C GLN A 69 -15.48 5.98 22.44
N GLN A 70 -14.41 5.81 21.68
CA GLN A 70 -13.37 6.81 21.49
C GLN A 70 -13.40 7.33 20.05
N CYS A 71 -13.14 8.63 19.87
CA CYS A 71 -13.03 9.22 18.54
C CYS A 71 -11.62 8.98 17.99
N GLY A 72 -11.47 8.07 17.05
CA GLY A 72 -10.24 7.87 16.28
C GLY A 72 -10.16 8.82 15.08
N ILE A 73 -8.98 9.39 14.84
CA ILE A 73 -8.74 10.37 13.76
C ILE A 73 -8.98 9.80 12.33
N PHE A 74 -8.89 8.48 12.15
CA PHE A 74 -9.13 7.83 10.86
C PHE A 74 -10.59 7.36 10.70
N ASN A 75 -11.15 6.74 11.74
CA ASN A 75 -12.39 5.97 11.65
C ASN A 75 -13.58 6.59 12.40
N GLY A 76 -13.36 7.64 13.20
CA GLY A 76 -14.39 8.23 14.05
C GLY A 76 -14.63 7.37 15.29
N CYS A 77 -15.88 7.20 15.70
CA CYS A 77 -16.22 6.50 16.94
C CYS A 77 -15.94 4.98 16.85
N THR A 78 -14.98 4.50 17.62
CA THR A 78 -14.64 3.08 17.77
C THR A 78 -14.93 2.61 19.20
N ASN A 79 -15.39 1.38 19.36
CA ASN A 79 -15.61 0.80 20.69
C ASN A 79 -14.26 0.42 21.31
N LEU A 80 -14.02 0.83 22.55
CA LEU A 80 -12.79 0.55 23.30
C LEU A 80 -12.49 -0.95 23.48
N THR A 81 -13.50 -1.81 23.39
CA THR A 81 -13.34 -3.27 23.51
C THR A 81 -12.79 -3.93 22.24
N ALA A 82 -12.74 -3.21 21.12
CA ALA A 82 -12.35 -3.76 19.81
C ALA A 82 -10.91 -3.39 19.36
N GLU A 83 -10.17 -2.60 20.13
CA GLU A 83 -8.83 -2.11 19.74
C GLU A 83 -7.70 -3.12 19.97
N LYS A 84 -7.95 -4.42 19.72
CA LYS A 84 -6.87 -5.43 19.62
C LYS A 84 -6.63 -5.92 18.19
N GLU A 85 -7.45 -5.54 17.21
CA GLU A 85 -7.36 -6.09 15.86
C GLU A 85 -7.54 -5.05 14.75
N THR A 86 -6.74 -3.98 14.74
CA THR A 86 -6.45 -3.24 13.49
C THR A 86 -5.05 -2.62 13.51
N LEU A 87 -4.01 -3.43 13.75
CA LEU A 87 -2.83 -3.29 12.90
C LEU A 87 -3.17 -4.07 11.63
N GLN A 88 -3.93 -3.44 10.72
CA GLN A 88 -3.97 -3.89 9.34
C GLN A 88 -2.57 -3.59 8.79
N ASP A 89 -1.69 -4.57 8.99
CA ASP A 89 -0.60 -4.91 8.11
C ASP A 89 -1.16 -5.07 6.70
N ASP A 90 -1.28 -3.96 5.98
CA ASP A 90 -1.38 -4.00 4.52
C ASP A 90 0.02 -4.30 3.96
N GLN A 91 0.47 -5.54 4.19
CA GLN A 91 1.69 -6.06 3.59
C GLN A 91 1.65 -7.58 3.39
N THR A 92 0.51 -8.15 2.98
CA THR A 92 0.47 -9.56 2.58
C THR A 92 -0.35 -9.83 1.31
N GLU A 93 0.04 -9.19 0.21
CA GLU A 93 -0.21 -9.73 -1.14
C GLU A 93 1.01 -9.53 -2.07
N CYS A 94 2.22 -9.91 -1.62
CA CYS A 94 3.39 -10.01 -2.51
C CYS A 94 4.37 -11.16 -2.16
N SER A 95 3.98 -12.13 -1.33
CA SER A 95 4.93 -13.17 -0.88
C SER A 95 5.05 -14.36 -1.86
N GLY A 96 3.97 -14.76 -2.53
CA GLY A 96 3.99 -15.95 -3.40
C GLY A 96 4.81 -15.79 -4.69
N PHE A 97 4.72 -14.62 -5.35
CA PHE A 97 5.37 -14.39 -6.64
C PHE A 97 6.88 -14.22 -6.50
N HIS A 98 7.34 -13.56 -5.44
CA HIS A 98 8.77 -13.39 -5.17
C HIS A 98 9.47 -14.71 -4.84
N ILE A 99 8.81 -15.60 -4.09
CA ILE A 99 9.34 -16.95 -3.80
C ILE A 99 9.42 -17.78 -5.09
N ALA A 100 8.39 -17.72 -5.94
CA ALA A 100 8.38 -18.44 -7.22
C ALA A 100 9.49 -17.97 -8.18
N ILE A 101 9.70 -16.66 -8.30
CA ILE A 101 10.78 -16.09 -9.13
C ILE A 101 12.16 -16.54 -8.60
N SER A 102 12.34 -16.49 -7.27
CA SER A 102 13.59 -16.91 -6.63
C SER A 102 13.93 -18.37 -6.96
N ILE A 103 12.98 -19.28 -6.79
CA ILE A 103 13.17 -20.71 -7.08
C ILE A 103 13.47 -20.95 -8.56
N LEU A 104 12.73 -20.30 -9.47
CA LEU A 104 12.94 -20.44 -10.92
C LEU A 104 14.35 -19.99 -11.33
N SER A 105 14.85 -18.89 -10.77
CA SER A 105 16.19 -18.39 -11.06
C SER A 105 17.29 -19.36 -10.63
N ILE A 106 17.16 -19.98 -9.45
CA ILE A 106 18.11 -20.97 -8.93
C ILE A 106 18.14 -22.22 -9.81
N LEU A 107 16.98 -22.71 -10.24
CA LEU A 107 16.89 -23.89 -11.11
C LEU A 107 17.57 -23.66 -12.47
N LEU A 108 17.44 -22.46 -13.05
CA LEU A 108 18.12 -22.11 -14.30
C LEU A 108 19.64 -22.13 -14.14
N VAL A 109 20.18 -21.55 -13.07
CA VAL A 109 21.62 -21.52 -12.81
C VAL A 109 22.19 -22.94 -12.66
N ILE A 110 21.50 -23.81 -11.91
CA ILE A 110 21.92 -25.21 -11.74
C ILE A 110 21.89 -25.95 -13.08
N SER A 111 20.84 -25.77 -13.90
CA SER A 111 20.73 -26.46 -15.19
C SER A 111 21.85 -26.09 -16.16
N VAL A 112 22.21 -24.81 -16.22
CA VAL A 112 23.32 -24.32 -17.06
C VAL A 112 24.65 -24.81 -16.50
N GLY A 113 24.85 -24.73 -15.18
CA GLY A 113 26.06 -25.19 -14.52
C GLY A 113 26.33 -26.69 -14.71
N VAL A 114 25.30 -27.53 -14.57
CA VAL A 114 25.41 -28.98 -14.79
C VAL A 114 25.67 -29.29 -16.27
N ASN A 115 25.03 -28.59 -17.22
CA ASN A 115 25.30 -28.77 -18.65
C ASN A 115 26.75 -28.40 -19.01
N ILE A 116 27.24 -27.26 -18.53
CA ILE A 116 28.63 -26.84 -18.75
C ILE A 116 29.60 -27.85 -18.13
N PHE A 117 29.34 -28.27 -16.89
CA PHE A 117 30.17 -29.26 -16.19
C PHE A 117 30.20 -30.60 -16.94
N TRP A 118 29.04 -31.09 -17.40
CA TRP A 118 28.92 -32.33 -18.16
C TRP A 118 29.62 -32.24 -19.51
N CYS A 119 29.50 -31.12 -20.23
CA CYS A 119 30.25 -30.86 -21.46
C CYS A 119 31.76 -30.84 -21.23
N CYS A 120 32.24 -30.21 -20.15
CA CYS A 120 33.65 -30.19 -19.78
C CYS A 120 34.18 -31.57 -19.35
N LEU A 121 33.33 -32.40 -18.74
CA LEU A 121 33.70 -33.75 -18.34
C LEU A 121 33.77 -34.70 -19.55
N LEU A 122 32.82 -34.58 -20.49
CA LEU A 122 32.82 -35.33 -21.76
C LEU A 122 34.00 -34.94 -22.66
N SER A 123 34.37 -33.66 -22.71
CA SER A 123 35.55 -33.23 -23.48
C SER A 123 36.87 -33.75 -22.89
N ARG A 124 36.94 -33.98 -21.56
CA ARG A 124 38.08 -34.67 -20.93
C ARG A 124 38.15 -36.16 -21.21
N PHE A 125 37.03 -36.84 -21.43
CA PHE A 125 36.99 -38.29 -21.71
C PHE A 125 37.18 -38.65 -23.18
N ARG A 126 37.21 -37.68 -24.09
CA ARG A 126 37.53 -37.90 -25.50
C ARG A 126 39.06 -37.94 -25.70
N LEU A 127 39.72 -38.96 -25.15
CA LEU A 127 41.05 -39.34 -25.62
C LEU A 127 40.94 -39.86 -27.07
N PRO A 128 41.91 -39.54 -27.94
CA PRO A 128 41.92 -40.05 -29.30
C PRO A 128 42.14 -41.57 -29.25
N LEU A 129 41.32 -42.31 -30.00
CA LEU A 129 41.63 -43.69 -30.38
C LEU A 129 42.67 -43.66 -31.50
#